data_AF-X5ZLJ5-F1
#
_entry.id   AF-X5ZLJ5-F1
#
_cell.length_a   1.000
_cell.length_b   1.000
_cell.length_c   1.000
_cell.angle_alpha   90.00
_cell.angle_beta   90.00
_cell.angle_gamma   90.00
#
_symmetry.space_group_name_H-M   'P 1'
#
loop_
_entity.id
_entity.type
_entity.pdbx_description
1 polymer ?
#
loop_
_entity_poly.entity_id
_entity_poly.type
_entity_poly.pdbx_seq_one_letter_code
_entity_poly.pdbx_strand_id
1 'polypeptide(L)'
;MTSRKTLLAALAALALVTAPAFAGAGGNGGGHGNGGGHGNGGGHGNGGGHGNSGKSGNSGGKSGNSASHGKSASAHAGKKASADDQVAVDDIEVAATPKEKNIHAKLGRLNSLQRNINAYMHSKSKKFAGIQAYVTASAAAKGAQAAVDAAQAEVDALNAKLNDPNTPADQVPTQEQIDAAQAALDAANIAAADAAAAVPSLDDALADMANKPVDAEVTEWANGVLAEKIDEMASKQDPAPTP
;
A
#
# COMPACT_ATOMS: atom_id res chain seq x y z
N MET A 1 -20.46 -14.68 8.62
CA MET A 1 -19.10 -14.15 8.42
C MET A 1 -19.20 -13.04 7.38
N THR A 2 -19.37 -11.80 7.83
CA THR A 2 -19.64 -10.67 6.94
C THR A 2 -18.30 -10.04 6.53
N SER A 3 -18.12 -9.90 5.22
CA SER A 3 -16.86 -9.67 4.52
C SER A 3 -16.20 -8.32 4.83
N ARG A 4 -14.99 -8.35 5.38
CA ARG A 4 -14.10 -7.18 5.63
C ARG A 4 -13.43 -6.62 4.37
N LYS A 5 -14.08 -6.71 3.20
CA LYS A 5 -13.44 -6.42 1.90
C LYS A 5 -13.87 -5.08 1.27
N THR A 6 -14.76 -4.33 1.92
CA THR A 6 -15.37 -3.13 1.31
C THR A 6 -14.80 -1.81 1.84
N LEU A 7 -13.76 -1.81 2.68
CA LEU A 7 -13.27 -0.59 3.34
C LEU A 7 -12.20 0.18 2.56
N LEU A 8 -11.46 -0.44 1.63
CA LEU A 8 -10.36 0.26 0.94
C LEU A 8 -10.76 1.05 -0.32
N ALA A 9 -11.91 0.75 -0.94
CA ALA A 9 -12.33 1.41 -2.18
C ALA A 9 -13.13 2.71 -1.96
N ALA A 10 -13.50 3.03 -0.72
CA ALA A 10 -14.31 4.21 -0.39
C ALA A 10 -13.48 5.44 0.04
N LEU A 11 -12.17 5.32 0.19
CA LEU A 11 -11.32 6.43 0.68
C LEU A 11 -11.14 7.55 -0.36
N ALA A 12 -11.54 7.33 -1.62
CA ALA A 12 -11.47 8.32 -2.69
C ALA A 12 -12.80 9.04 -2.98
N ALA A 13 -13.90 8.73 -2.27
CA ALA A 13 -15.24 9.21 -2.61
C ALA A 13 -16.09 9.68 -1.41
N LEU A 14 -15.49 9.97 -0.25
CA LEU A 14 -16.20 10.62 0.87
C LEU A 14 -15.84 12.10 1.00
N ALA A 15 -15.89 12.81 -0.12
CA ALA A 15 -16.04 14.26 -0.14
C ALA A 15 -17.43 14.55 -0.71
N LEU A 16 -18.44 14.61 0.18
CA LEU A 16 -19.74 15.28 0.07
C LEU A 16 -20.82 14.48 0.83
N VAL A 17 -21.57 15.16 1.72
CA VAL A 17 -22.66 14.73 2.65
C VAL A 17 -22.17 14.77 4.10
N THR A 18 -22.64 15.58 5.05
CA THR A 18 -23.76 16.53 5.19
C THR A 18 -23.51 17.36 6.45
N ALA A 19 -23.50 18.69 6.38
CA ALA A 19 -23.68 19.54 7.55
C ALA A 19 -25.09 20.16 7.50
N PRO A 20 -25.92 20.07 8.55
CA PRO A 20 -27.02 21.01 8.74
C PRO A 20 -26.39 22.37 9.09
N ALA A 21 -26.54 23.35 8.21
CA ALA A 21 -26.18 24.72 8.47
C ALA A 21 -27.10 25.30 9.55
N PHE A 22 -26.64 25.32 10.80
CA PHE A 22 -27.19 26.22 11.81
C PHE A 22 -26.51 27.58 11.64
N ALA A 23 -27.31 28.55 11.20
CA ALA A 23 -26.92 29.95 11.11
C ALA A 23 -26.62 30.51 12.51
N GLY A 24 -25.37 30.85 12.77
CA GLY A 24 -24.92 31.70 13.88
C GLY A 24 -24.26 32.95 13.29
N ALA A 25 -24.78 34.11 13.68
CA ALA A 25 -24.48 35.41 13.09
C ALA A 25 -23.07 35.96 13.44
N GLY A 26 -22.47 36.67 12.46
CA GLY A 26 -21.41 37.68 12.66
C GLY A 26 -19.99 37.10 12.81
N GLY A 27 -18.92 37.66 12.25
CA GLY A 27 -18.71 38.90 11.50
C GLY A 27 -17.23 38.97 11.06
N ASN A 28 -16.95 39.97 10.24
CA ASN A 28 -15.71 40.28 9.51
C ASN A 28 -14.34 40.12 10.23
N GLY A 29 -13.33 39.86 9.39
CA GLY A 29 -11.94 40.31 9.57
C GLY A 29 -11.00 39.43 8.72
N GLY A 30 -10.52 39.83 7.55
CA GLY A 30 -9.63 40.97 7.35
C GLY A 30 -8.23 40.41 7.09
N GLY A 31 -7.86 40.28 5.81
CA GLY A 31 -6.62 39.64 5.40
C GLY A 31 -5.35 40.37 5.84
N HIS A 32 -4.21 39.69 5.73
CA HIS A 32 -2.89 40.27 5.45
C HIS A 32 -2.00 39.17 4.87
N GLY A 33 -1.65 39.31 3.60
CA GLY A 33 -0.49 38.63 3.02
C GLY A 33 0.78 39.41 3.35
N ASN A 34 1.87 38.67 3.52
CA ASN A 34 3.28 39.08 3.51
C ASN A 34 4.08 37.77 3.60
N GLY A 35 5.20 37.51 2.92
CA GLY A 35 6.05 38.27 2.03
C GLY A 35 7.28 37.38 1.75
N GLY A 36 8.07 37.74 0.73
CA GLY A 36 9.11 36.90 0.14
C GLY A 36 10.33 36.60 1.03
N GLY A 37 11.13 35.63 0.58
CA GLY A 37 12.42 35.29 1.15
C GLY A 37 13.21 34.30 0.28
N HIS A 38 14.07 34.83 -0.59
CA HIS A 38 15.09 34.09 -1.35
C HIS A 38 16.22 33.58 -0.44
N GLY A 39 16.91 32.48 -0.83
CA GLY A 39 18.22 32.14 -0.25
C GLY A 39 18.85 30.86 -0.78
N ASN A 40 19.98 31.00 -1.46
CA ASN A 40 20.82 29.97 -2.10
C ASN A 40 21.71 29.17 -1.12
N GLY A 41 22.19 28.01 -1.58
CA GLY A 41 23.40 27.31 -1.10
C GLY A 41 23.29 25.80 -1.40
N GLY A 42 24.04 25.17 -2.30
CA GLY A 42 25.47 25.33 -2.59
C GLY A 42 26.26 24.32 -1.74
N GLY A 43 26.61 23.15 -2.28
CA GLY A 43 27.41 22.16 -1.56
C GLY A 43 27.68 20.87 -2.33
N HIS A 44 28.78 20.83 -3.07
CA HIS A 44 29.40 19.62 -3.60
C HIS A 44 30.11 18.82 -2.49
N GLY A 45 30.15 17.49 -2.63
CA GLY A 45 31.01 16.62 -1.82
C GLY A 45 31.25 15.27 -2.49
N ASN A 46 32.40 15.15 -3.18
CA ASN A 46 33.00 13.90 -3.65
C ASN A 46 33.89 13.31 -2.55
N GLY A 47 33.98 11.99 -2.48
CA GLY A 47 34.97 11.23 -1.71
C GLY A 47 34.45 9.80 -1.51
N GLY A 48 35.03 8.73 -2.05
CA GLY A 48 36.44 8.40 -2.14
C GLY A 48 36.73 7.34 -1.08
N GLY A 49 36.87 6.06 -1.47
CA GLY A 49 37.13 4.98 -0.52
C GLY A 49 37.14 3.59 -1.14
N HIS A 50 38.16 3.30 -1.96
CA HIS A 50 38.58 1.93 -2.24
C HIS A 50 39.37 1.38 -1.05
N GLY A 51 38.94 0.24 -0.51
CA GLY A 51 39.65 -0.51 0.54
C GLY A 51 39.88 -1.95 0.09
N ASN A 52 41.15 -2.31 -0.04
CA ASN A 52 41.72 -3.53 -0.60
C ASN A 52 41.85 -4.67 0.43
N SER A 53 42.07 -5.88 -0.11
CA SER A 53 42.85 -7.01 0.42
C SER A 53 42.40 -7.75 1.68
N GLY A 54 41.94 -8.98 1.46
CA GLY A 54 42.10 -10.10 2.40
C GLY A 54 42.31 -11.41 1.61
N LYS A 55 43.55 -11.69 1.18
CA LYS A 55 44.00 -13.03 0.76
C LYS A 55 44.71 -13.67 1.97
N SER A 56 44.29 -14.86 2.38
CA SER A 56 45.16 -15.98 2.81
C SER A 56 44.29 -17.07 3.45
N GLY A 57 44.55 -18.35 3.12
CA GLY A 57 43.97 -19.50 3.82
C GLY A 57 43.79 -20.74 2.95
N ASN A 58 44.89 -21.32 2.47
CA ASN A 58 44.95 -22.58 1.75
C ASN A 58 44.98 -23.78 2.72
N SER A 59 44.02 -24.71 2.58
CA SER A 59 44.13 -26.15 2.88
C SER A 59 42.82 -26.80 2.40
N GLY A 60 42.76 -27.63 1.36
CA GLY A 60 43.45 -28.90 1.26
C GLY A 60 42.49 -30.02 1.70
N GLY A 61 41.67 -30.55 0.77
CA GLY A 61 40.77 -31.68 1.04
C GLY A 61 40.10 -32.17 -0.24
N LYS A 62 40.53 -33.35 -0.71
CA LYS A 62 40.12 -34.02 -1.96
C LYS A 62 38.91 -34.93 -1.70
N SER A 63 37.90 -34.84 -2.57
CA SER A 63 37.02 -35.93 -3.05
C SER A 63 35.94 -35.24 -3.91
N GLY A 64 35.91 -35.37 -5.23
CA GLY A 64 35.60 -36.63 -5.90
C GLY A 64 34.10 -36.77 -6.05
N ASN A 65 33.49 -36.13 -7.06
CA ASN A 65 32.34 -36.73 -7.73
C ASN A 65 32.18 -36.19 -9.16
N SER A 66 32.03 -37.13 -10.06
CA SER A 66 31.79 -37.03 -11.49
C SER A 66 30.42 -36.44 -11.84
N ALA A 67 30.35 -35.67 -12.92
CA ALA A 67 29.26 -35.62 -13.93
C ALA A 67 29.48 -34.36 -14.79
N SER A 68 30.14 -34.50 -15.94
CA SER A 68 29.49 -34.60 -17.25
C SER A 68 28.59 -33.39 -17.58
N HIS A 69 29.05 -32.51 -18.48
CA HIS A 69 28.65 -32.54 -19.88
C HIS A 69 29.40 -31.45 -20.66
N GLY A 70 30.14 -31.93 -21.67
CA GLY A 70 30.88 -31.12 -22.61
C GLY A 70 29.98 -30.45 -23.63
N LYS A 71 30.53 -29.37 -24.17
CA LYS A 71 30.13 -28.70 -25.40
C LYS A 71 30.07 -29.71 -26.56
N SER A 72 28.97 -29.75 -27.29
CA SER A 72 28.96 -30.25 -28.67
C SER A 72 28.08 -29.37 -29.55
N ALA A 73 28.72 -28.76 -30.53
CA ALA A 73 28.14 -28.09 -31.67
C ALA A 73 28.18 -29.02 -32.89
N SER A 74 27.35 -28.72 -33.90
CA SER A 74 27.33 -29.28 -35.26
C SER A 74 26.80 -30.72 -35.38
N ALA A 75 26.18 -31.18 -36.46
CA ALA A 75 25.53 -30.58 -37.63
C ALA A 75 24.91 -31.74 -38.43
N HIS A 76 23.84 -31.42 -39.16
CA HIS A 76 23.41 -31.97 -40.45
C HIS A 76 23.18 -33.48 -40.70
N ALA A 77 21.96 -33.70 -41.22
CA ALA A 77 21.62 -34.45 -42.43
C ALA A 77 21.41 -35.97 -42.35
N GLY A 78 20.16 -36.37 -42.61
CA GLY A 78 19.77 -37.73 -42.95
C GLY A 78 18.33 -37.77 -43.47
N LYS A 79 18.17 -37.59 -44.78
CA LYS A 79 16.90 -37.61 -45.54
C LYS A 79 16.63 -39.03 -46.05
N LYS A 80 15.41 -39.55 -45.89
CA LYS A 80 14.60 -40.40 -46.81
C LYS A 80 13.42 -40.98 -45.99
N ALA A 81 12.16 -40.57 -46.21
CA ALA A 81 11.28 -40.84 -47.36
C ALA A 81 10.78 -42.29 -47.44
N SER A 82 9.51 -42.48 -47.04
CA SER A 82 8.53 -43.31 -47.75
C SER A 82 7.18 -42.61 -47.66
N ALA A 83 6.53 -42.46 -48.80
CA ALA A 83 5.24 -41.85 -49.02
C ALA A 83 4.14 -42.93 -49.18
N ASP A 84 2.91 -42.51 -48.89
CA ASP A 84 1.56 -43.06 -49.14
C ASP A 84 0.76 -42.90 -47.83
N ASP A 85 -0.44 -42.34 -47.75
CA ASP A 85 -1.44 -41.95 -48.74
C ASP A 85 -2.36 -40.89 -48.08
N GLN A 86 -3.11 -40.17 -48.90
CA GLN A 86 -3.79 -38.91 -48.60
C GLN A 86 -4.92 -38.99 -47.56
N VAL A 87 -5.01 -37.96 -46.71
CA VAL A 87 -6.21 -37.10 -46.61
C VAL A 87 -5.78 -35.76 -46.01
N ALA A 88 -5.95 -34.69 -46.79
CA ALA A 88 -5.86 -33.33 -46.28
C ALA A 88 -6.94 -33.16 -45.20
N VAL A 89 -6.53 -33.08 -43.95
CA VAL A 89 -7.32 -32.43 -42.91
C VAL A 89 -6.89 -30.98 -42.92
N ASP A 90 -7.85 -30.11 -43.19
CA ASP A 90 -7.70 -28.66 -43.22
C ASP A 90 -6.77 -28.17 -42.10
N ASP A 91 -5.91 -27.22 -42.44
CA ASP A 91 -5.23 -26.35 -41.49
C ASP A 91 -6.29 -25.66 -40.64
N ILE A 92 -6.71 -26.32 -39.55
CA ILE A 92 -7.23 -25.62 -38.40
C ILE A 92 -5.98 -24.91 -37.87
N GLU A 93 -5.82 -23.63 -38.23
CA GLU A 93 -5.20 -22.69 -37.32
C GLU A 93 -5.90 -22.88 -35.98
N VAL A 94 -5.35 -23.76 -35.16
CA VAL A 94 -5.54 -23.72 -33.72
C VAL A 94 -4.89 -22.41 -33.37
N ALA A 95 -5.69 -21.34 -33.44
CA ALA A 95 -5.37 -20.06 -32.90
C ALA A 95 -4.81 -20.36 -31.53
N ALA A 96 -3.50 -20.15 -31.38
CA ALA A 96 -2.85 -20.33 -30.10
C ALA A 96 -3.64 -19.44 -29.15
N THR A 97 -4.43 -20.06 -28.26
CA THR A 97 -5.00 -19.33 -27.14
C THR A 97 -3.79 -18.65 -26.50
N PRO A 98 -3.76 -17.31 -26.44
CA PRO A 98 -2.62 -16.64 -25.85
C PRO A 98 -2.42 -17.26 -24.48
N LYS A 99 -1.28 -17.90 -24.24
CA LYS A 99 -0.89 -18.27 -22.88
C LYS A 99 -0.86 -16.93 -22.14
N GLU A 100 -1.92 -16.62 -21.42
CA GLU A 100 -1.92 -15.53 -20.46
C GLU A 100 -0.65 -15.72 -19.66
N LYS A 101 0.29 -14.77 -19.81
CA LYS A 101 1.52 -14.82 -19.04
C LYS A 101 1.08 -14.75 -17.59
N ASN A 102 1.22 -15.86 -16.87
CA ASN A 102 0.87 -16.00 -15.45
C ASN A 102 1.19 -14.69 -14.74
N ILE A 103 0.26 -14.13 -13.95
CA ILE A 103 0.38 -12.77 -13.38
C ILE A 103 1.76 -12.55 -12.72
N HIS A 104 2.32 -13.57 -12.07
CA HIS A 104 3.68 -13.53 -11.50
C HIS A 104 4.80 -13.18 -12.49
N ALA A 105 4.69 -13.60 -13.75
CA ALA A 105 5.60 -13.19 -14.83
C ALA A 105 5.40 -11.71 -15.20
N LYS A 106 4.22 -11.13 -15.01
CA LYS A 106 3.93 -9.69 -15.22
C LYS A 106 4.47 -8.82 -14.07
N LEU A 107 4.49 -9.32 -12.83
CA LEU A 107 4.87 -8.54 -11.65
C LEU A 107 6.32 -8.04 -11.66
N GLY A 108 7.28 -8.80 -12.20
CA GLY A 108 8.69 -8.39 -12.22
C GLY A 108 9.20 -7.99 -10.83
N ARG A 109 9.57 -6.71 -10.65
CA ARG A 109 10.04 -6.18 -9.35
C ARG A 109 8.95 -6.11 -8.27
N LEU A 110 7.67 -6.01 -8.67
CA LEU A 110 6.52 -5.93 -7.76
C LEU A 110 6.29 -7.22 -6.99
N ASN A 111 6.90 -8.34 -7.39
CA ASN A 111 6.88 -9.56 -6.57
C ASN A 111 7.44 -9.32 -5.16
N SER A 112 8.36 -8.35 -4.99
CA SER A 112 8.90 -7.99 -3.69
C SER A 112 7.89 -7.34 -2.72
N LEU A 113 6.67 -6.99 -3.17
CA LEU A 113 5.58 -6.57 -2.28
C LEU A 113 5.11 -7.71 -1.36
N GLN A 114 5.31 -8.97 -1.74
CA GLN A 114 4.94 -10.14 -0.94
C GLN A 114 5.86 -10.39 0.27
N ARG A 115 6.87 -9.54 0.49
CA ARG A 115 7.77 -9.69 1.64
C ARG A 115 6.99 -9.53 2.95
N ASN A 116 7.44 -10.26 3.97
CA ASN A 116 7.02 -10.05 5.34
C ASN A 116 7.17 -8.56 5.74
N ILE A 117 6.30 -8.08 6.61
CA ILE A 117 6.21 -6.68 6.99
C ILE A 117 7.49 -6.09 7.62
N ASN A 118 8.27 -6.89 8.36
CA ASN A 118 9.55 -6.43 8.91
C ASN A 118 10.56 -6.20 7.77
N ALA A 119 10.69 -7.15 6.84
CA ALA A 119 11.57 -7.02 5.68
C ALA A 119 11.10 -5.92 4.70
N TYR A 120 9.78 -5.74 4.62
CA TYR A 120 9.13 -4.67 3.89
C TYR A 120 9.54 -3.30 4.46
N MET A 121 9.35 -3.07 5.77
CA MET A 121 9.63 -1.78 6.40
C MET A 121 11.13 -1.45 6.53
N HIS A 122 11.98 -2.48 6.65
CA HIS A 122 13.42 -2.28 6.72
C HIS A 122 14.11 -2.28 5.34
N SER A 123 13.33 -2.28 4.25
CA SER A 123 13.88 -2.18 2.91
C SER A 123 14.55 -0.80 2.71
N LYS A 124 15.80 -0.81 2.26
CA LYS A 124 16.59 0.40 1.95
C LYS A 124 16.55 0.80 0.47
N SER A 125 15.71 0.15 -0.32
CA SER A 125 15.63 0.40 -1.76
C SER A 125 14.88 1.70 -2.04
N LYS A 126 15.51 2.65 -2.75
CA LYS A 126 14.86 3.90 -3.18
C LYS A 126 13.56 3.65 -3.95
N LYS A 127 13.55 2.61 -4.77
CA LYS A 127 12.38 2.18 -5.58
C LYS A 127 11.26 1.54 -4.77
N PHE A 128 11.44 1.38 -3.46
CA PHE A 128 10.46 0.81 -2.54
C PHE A 128 9.95 1.86 -1.54
N ALA A 129 10.66 2.98 -1.41
CA ALA A 129 10.33 4.05 -0.46
C ALA A 129 8.93 4.62 -0.70
N GLY A 130 8.51 4.80 -1.96
CA GLY A 130 7.16 5.26 -2.28
C GLY A 130 6.07 4.30 -1.80
N ILE A 131 6.28 2.99 -1.96
CA ILE A 131 5.34 1.97 -1.52
C ILE A 131 5.30 1.90 0.02
N GLN A 132 6.46 2.03 0.70
CA GLN A 132 6.51 2.11 2.16
C GLN A 132 5.78 3.35 2.69
N ALA A 133 5.98 4.50 2.06
CA ALA A 133 5.30 5.74 2.41
C ALA A 133 3.78 5.59 2.23
N TYR A 134 3.34 4.99 1.13
CA TYR A 134 1.94 4.65 0.91
C TYR A 134 1.37 3.80 2.04
N VAL A 135 1.97 2.64 2.34
CA VAL A 135 1.44 1.75 3.38
C VAL A 135 1.44 2.41 4.76
N THR A 136 2.46 3.21 5.08
CA THR A 136 2.54 3.90 6.38
C THR A 136 1.47 4.99 6.49
N ALA A 137 1.30 5.81 5.44
CA ALA A 137 0.29 6.86 5.42
C ALA A 137 -1.13 6.27 5.39
N SER A 138 -1.38 5.22 4.62
CA SER A 138 -2.66 4.53 4.59
C SER A 138 -2.99 3.85 5.92
N ALA A 139 -2.00 3.31 6.64
CA ALA A 139 -2.20 2.79 7.99
C ALA A 139 -2.57 3.90 8.98
N ALA A 140 -1.91 5.06 8.90
CA ALA A 140 -2.25 6.23 9.71
C ALA A 140 -3.67 6.76 9.40
N ALA A 141 -4.04 6.85 8.12
CA ALA A 141 -5.38 7.24 7.70
C ALA A 141 -6.45 6.26 8.21
N LYS A 142 -6.16 4.95 8.19
CA LYS A 142 -7.04 3.93 8.77
C LYS A 142 -7.21 4.10 10.28
N GLY A 143 -6.12 4.36 11.01
CA GLY A 143 -6.18 4.62 12.45
C GLY A 143 -6.98 5.89 12.78
N ALA A 144 -6.77 6.96 12.01
CA ALA A 144 -7.53 8.20 12.17
C ALA A 144 -9.03 7.99 11.89
N GLN A 145 -9.40 7.18 10.89
CA GLN A 145 -10.79 6.82 10.65
C GLN A 145 -11.40 6.02 11.82
N ALA A 146 -10.64 5.11 12.42
CA ALA A 146 -11.11 4.40 13.62
C ALA A 146 -11.35 5.34 14.81
N ALA A 147 -10.58 6.44 14.92
CA ALA A 147 -10.82 7.47 15.93
C ALA A 147 -12.12 8.26 15.66
N VAL A 148 -12.45 8.53 14.39
CA VAL A 148 -13.76 9.11 14.01
C VAL A 148 -14.89 8.18 14.43
N ASP A 149 -14.79 6.89 14.12
CA ASP A 149 -15.81 5.90 14.47
C ASP A 149 -16.01 5.81 16.00
N ALA A 150 -14.92 5.87 16.77
CA ALA A 150 -14.96 5.87 18.23
C ALA A 150 -15.60 7.14 18.81
N ALA A 151 -15.23 8.32 18.30
CA ALA A 151 -15.80 9.59 18.73
C ALA A 151 -17.29 9.70 18.37
N GLN A 152 -17.68 9.21 17.19
CA GLN A 152 -19.08 9.16 16.78
C GLN A 152 -19.89 8.24 17.70
N ALA A 153 -19.36 7.08 18.06
CA ALA A 153 -20.02 6.16 18.99
C ALA A 153 -20.23 6.80 20.39
N GLU A 154 -19.31 7.66 20.83
CA GLU A 154 -19.47 8.42 22.08
C GLU A 154 -20.59 9.45 21.98
N VAL A 155 -20.65 10.23 20.90
CA VAL A 155 -21.75 11.17 20.64
C VAL A 155 -23.09 10.44 20.61
N ASP A 156 -23.18 9.31 19.91
CA ASP A 156 -24.39 8.50 19.84
C ASP A 156 -24.81 7.94 21.20
N ALA A 157 -23.84 7.49 22.02
CA ALA A 157 -24.10 6.97 23.35
C ALA A 157 -24.59 8.06 24.33
N LEU A 158 -24.04 9.27 24.27
CA LEU A 158 -24.52 10.40 25.06
C LEU A 158 -25.92 10.82 24.61
N ASN A 159 -26.16 10.92 23.31
CA ASN A 159 -27.49 11.22 22.77
C ASN A 159 -28.53 10.17 23.15
N ALA A 160 -28.17 8.88 23.20
CA ALA A 160 -29.06 7.83 23.67
C ALA A 160 -29.45 8.02 25.14
N LYS A 161 -28.48 8.30 26.03
CA LYS A 161 -28.74 8.56 27.46
C LYS A 161 -29.59 9.80 27.70
N LEU A 162 -29.37 10.86 26.92
CA LEU A 162 -30.13 12.10 27.01
C LEU A 162 -31.61 11.88 26.66
N ASN A 163 -31.89 11.01 25.70
CA ASN A 163 -33.25 10.75 25.20
C ASN A 163 -33.97 9.57 25.88
N ASP A 164 -33.28 8.79 26.71
CA ASP A 164 -33.88 7.67 27.44
C ASP A 164 -34.58 8.17 28.74
N PRO A 165 -35.92 8.04 28.84
CA PRO A 165 -36.68 8.48 30.02
C PRO A 165 -36.38 7.67 31.28
N ASN A 166 -35.69 6.53 31.19
CA ASN A 166 -35.28 5.71 32.33
C ASN A 166 -33.84 5.99 32.80
N THR A 167 -33.09 6.87 32.14
CA THR A 167 -31.74 7.27 32.58
C THR A 167 -31.83 7.90 33.98
N PRO A 168 -31.09 7.39 34.98
CA PRO A 168 -31.02 8.02 36.30
C PRO A 168 -30.59 9.49 36.20
N ALA A 169 -31.18 10.37 37.03
CA ALA A 169 -30.96 11.82 36.95
C ALA A 169 -29.49 12.23 37.11
N ASP A 170 -28.70 11.45 37.85
CA ASP A 170 -27.26 11.62 38.04
C ASP A 170 -26.41 11.09 36.86
N GLN A 171 -27.03 10.42 35.89
CA GLN A 171 -26.39 9.85 34.70
C GLN A 171 -26.83 10.52 33.39
N VAL A 172 -27.75 11.48 33.46
CA VAL A 172 -28.11 12.32 32.30
C VAL A 172 -26.87 13.12 31.89
N PRO A 173 -26.43 13.04 30.62
CA PRO A 173 -25.29 13.80 30.14
C PRO A 173 -25.48 15.30 30.34
N THR A 174 -24.45 15.96 30.84
CA THR A 174 -24.37 17.42 30.89
C THR A 174 -24.12 18.00 29.51
N GLN A 175 -24.51 19.26 29.29
CA GLN A 175 -24.23 19.97 28.03
C GLN A 175 -22.72 20.02 27.74
N GLU A 176 -21.90 20.22 28.78
CA GLU A 176 -20.43 20.23 28.68
C GLU A 176 -19.88 18.89 28.16
N GLN A 177 -20.47 17.76 28.55
CA GLN A 177 -20.07 16.43 28.04
C GLN A 177 -20.44 16.24 26.57
N ILE A 178 -21.61 16.74 26.15
CA ILE A 178 -22.06 16.67 24.75
C ILE A 178 -21.17 17.54 23.87
N ASP A 179 -20.91 18.78 24.30
CA ASP A 179 -20.04 19.72 23.57
C ASP A 179 -18.61 19.18 23.46
N ALA A 180 -18.08 18.56 24.53
CA ALA A 180 -16.76 17.93 24.51
C ALA A 180 -16.69 16.74 23.55
N ALA A 181 -17.71 15.87 23.54
CA ALA A 181 -17.76 14.73 22.62
C ALA A 181 -17.87 15.18 21.15
N GLN A 182 -18.67 16.23 20.88
CA GLN A 182 -18.79 16.80 19.54
C GLN A 182 -17.48 17.45 19.09
N ALA A 183 -16.80 18.20 19.95
CA ALA A 183 -15.49 18.77 19.65
C ALA A 183 -14.43 17.69 19.39
N ALA A 184 -14.49 16.56 20.10
CA ALA A 184 -13.62 15.41 19.85
C ALA A 184 -13.90 14.76 18.49
N LEU A 185 -15.17 14.62 18.09
CA LEU A 185 -15.57 14.14 16.77
C LEU A 185 -15.07 15.07 15.66
N ASP A 186 -15.23 16.38 15.82
CA ASP A 186 -14.75 17.37 14.84
C ASP A 186 -13.23 17.31 14.70
N ALA A 187 -12.49 17.22 15.81
CA ALA A 187 -11.04 17.05 15.80
C ALA A 187 -10.61 15.74 15.12
N ALA A 188 -11.30 14.63 15.40
CA ALA A 188 -11.03 13.34 14.76
C ALA A 188 -11.29 13.40 13.25
N ASN A 189 -12.35 14.07 12.81
CA ASN A 189 -12.67 14.26 11.39
C ASN A 189 -11.60 15.07 10.66
N ILE A 190 -11.10 16.16 11.28
CA ILE A 190 -9.99 16.95 10.73
C ILE A 190 -8.74 16.07 10.61
N ALA A 191 -8.38 15.33 11.66
CA ALA A 191 -7.23 14.45 11.65
C ALA A 191 -7.35 13.33 10.59
N ALA A 192 -8.54 12.76 10.39
CA ALA A 192 -8.80 11.77 9.36
C ALA A 192 -8.67 12.36 7.95
N ALA A 193 -9.18 13.57 7.72
CA ALA A 193 -9.04 14.28 6.46
C ALA A 193 -7.57 14.60 6.13
N ASP A 194 -6.81 15.10 7.10
CA ASP A 194 -5.39 15.39 6.96
C ASP A 194 -4.58 14.11 6.69
N ALA A 195 -4.87 13.03 7.42
CA ALA A 195 -4.21 11.75 7.23
C ALA A 195 -4.51 11.14 5.84
N ALA A 196 -5.76 11.26 5.36
CA ALA A 196 -6.14 10.83 4.02
C ALA A 196 -5.45 11.66 2.93
N ALA A 197 -5.35 12.99 3.11
CA ALA A 197 -4.66 13.88 2.18
C ALA A 197 -3.13 13.63 2.12
N ALA A 198 -2.55 13.11 3.21
CA ALA A 198 -1.14 12.75 3.27
C ALA A 198 -0.80 11.42 2.56
N VAL A 199 -1.80 10.63 2.15
CA VAL A 199 -1.56 9.35 1.44
C VAL A 199 -1.03 9.64 0.03
N PRO A 200 0.20 9.21 -0.31
CA PRO A 200 0.75 9.41 -1.64
C PRO A 200 0.01 8.54 -2.68
N SER A 201 0.12 8.91 -3.96
CA SER A 201 -0.43 8.14 -5.08
C SER A 201 0.19 6.74 -5.15
N LEU A 202 -0.67 5.70 -5.07
CA LEU A 202 -0.25 4.31 -5.23
C LEU A 202 0.23 4.03 -6.66
N ASP A 203 -0.47 4.56 -7.66
CA ASP A 203 -0.14 4.32 -9.07
C ASP A 203 1.26 4.86 -9.42
N ASP A 204 1.61 6.05 -8.92
CA ASP A 204 2.95 6.62 -9.10
C ASP A 204 4.02 5.78 -8.40
N ALA A 205 3.71 5.28 -7.20
CA ALA A 205 4.62 4.43 -6.45
C ALA A 205 4.82 3.05 -7.12
N LEU A 206 3.77 2.47 -7.69
CA LEU A 206 3.84 1.22 -8.46
C LEU A 206 4.62 1.43 -9.74
N ALA A 207 4.38 2.53 -10.46
CA ALA A 207 5.08 2.87 -11.69
C ALA A 207 6.59 3.10 -11.45
N ASP A 208 6.99 3.80 -10.39
CA ASP A 208 8.41 4.00 -10.07
C ASP A 208 9.14 2.68 -9.76
N MET A 209 8.44 1.76 -9.10
CA MET A 209 8.98 0.46 -8.69
C MET A 209 9.05 -0.55 -9.84
N ALA A 210 8.03 -0.57 -10.69
CA ALA A 210 7.87 -1.55 -11.75
C ALA A 210 8.97 -1.44 -12.81
N ASN A 211 9.35 -2.58 -13.38
CA ASN A 211 10.21 -2.66 -14.57
C ASN A 211 9.43 -3.13 -15.81
N LYS A 212 8.11 -3.25 -15.68
CA LYS A 212 7.14 -3.69 -16.67
C LYS A 212 5.92 -2.79 -16.54
N PRO A 213 5.08 -2.67 -17.59
CA PRO A 213 3.85 -1.90 -17.48
C PRO A 213 2.98 -2.44 -16.35
N VAL A 214 2.44 -1.51 -15.57
CA VAL A 214 1.44 -1.80 -14.53
C VAL A 214 0.08 -1.76 -15.22
N ASP A 215 -0.50 -2.94 -15.45
CA ASP A 215 -1.86 -3.09 -15.98
C ASP A 215 -2.88 -3.17 -14.83
N ALA A 216 -4.17 -3.14 -15.17
CA ALA A 216 -5.23 -3.16 -14.17
C ALA A 216 -5.17 -4.40 -13.25
N GLU A 217 -4.81 -5.57 -13.78
CA GLU A 217 -4.64 -6.81 -13.00
C GLU A 217 -3.48 -6.70 -12.01
N VAL A 218 -2.35 -6.11 -12.42
CA VAL A 218 -1.19 -5.90 -11.56
C VAL A 218 -1.51 -4.88 -10.46
N THR A 219 -2.26 -3.82 -10.78
CA THR A 219 -2.74 -2.84 -9.80
C THR A 219 -3.71 -3.49 -8.80
N GLU A 220 -4.67 -4.28 -9.26
CA GLU A 220 -5.61 -4.99 -8.38
C GLU A 220 -4.88 -5.97 -7.45
N TRP A 221 -3.95 -6.75 -7.99
CA TRP A 221 -3.10 -7.64 -7.20
C TRP A 221 -2.29 -6.88 -6.15
N ALA A 222 -1.68 -5.76 -6.54
CA ALA A 222 -0.89 -4.93 -5.63
C ALA A 222 -1.77 -4.34 -4.52
N ASN A 223 -2.97 -3.85 -4.84
CA ASN A 223 -3.93 -3.38 -3.85
C ASN A 223 -4.29 -4.46 -2.83
N GLY A 224 -4.52 -5.70 -3.28
CA GLY A 224 -4.80 -6.82 -2.39
C GLY A 224 -3.65 -7.11 -1.41
N VAL A 225 -2.41 -7.19 -1.92
CA VAL A 225 -1.22 -7.44 -1.08
C VAL A 225 -0.96 -6.28 -0.12
N LEU A 226 -1.11 -5.04 -0.58
CA LEU A 226 -0.85 -3.85 0.22
C LEU A 226 -1.93 -3.62 1.27
N ALA A 227 -3.19 -3.98 1.01
CA ALA A 227 -4.26 -3.95 2.01
C ALA A 227 -3.90 -4.79 3.25
N GLU A 228 -3.41 -6.01 3.06
CA GLU A 228 -2.94 -6.85 4.17
C GLU A 228 -1.78 -6.19 4.92
N LYS A 229 -0.86 -5.52 4.21
CA LYS A 229 0.28 -4.82 4.83
C LYS A 229 -0.15 -3.59 5.61
N ILE A 230 -1.15 -2.85 5.13
CA ILE A 230 -1.75 -1.72 5.83
C ILE A 230 -2.39 -2.21 7.14
N ASP A 231 -3.11 -3.33 7.11
CA ASP A 231 -3.71 -3.94 8.30
C ASP A 231 -2.65 -4.41 9.31
N GLU A 232 -1.61 -5.10 8.84
CA GLU A 232 -0.47 -5.51 9.66
C GLU A 232 0.29 -4.31 10.26
N MET A 233 0.31 -3.16 9.56
CA MET A 233 0.95 -1.95 10.07
C MET A 233 0.10 -1.21 11.08
N ALA A 234 -1.20 -1.05 10.80
CA ALA A 234 -2.13 -0.40 11.72
C ALA A 234 -2.16 -1.16 13.07
N SER A 235 -2.21 -2.49 13.04
CA SER A 235 -2.17 -3.32 14.26
C SER A 235 -0.86 -3.25 15.05
N LYS A 236 0.25 -2.81 14.44
CA LYS A 236 1.52 -2.56 15.14
C LYS A 236 1.63 -1.16 15.71
N GLN A 237 0.93 -0.19 15.10
CA GLN A 237 0.87 1.19 15.58
C GLN A 237 -0.06 1.29 16.80
N ASP A 238 -1.16 0.55 16.79
CA ASP A 238 -2.08 0.38 17.93
C ASP A 238 -2.04 -1.07 18.43
N PRO A 239 -1.05 -1.47 19.24
CA PRO A 239 -1.08 -2.78 19.87
C PRO A 239 -2.32 -2.83 20.77
N ALA A 240 -3.18 -3.84 20.54
CA ALA A 240 -4.33 -4.10 21.40
C ALA A 240 -3.89 -4.06 22.88
N PRO A 241 -4.71 -3.51 23.79
CA PRO A 241 -4.38 -3.53 25.21
C PRO A 241 -4.17 -5.00 25.61
N THR A 242 -2.96 -5.33 26.05
CA THR A 242 -2.64 -6.65 26.58
C THR A 242 -3.56 -6.96 27.75
N PRO A 243 -4.12 -8.18 27.83
CA PRO A 243 -5.07 -8.57 28.87
C PRO A 243 -4.46 -8.55 30.28
#